data_AF-A0A4Y9T1F2-F1
#
_entry.id   AF-A0A4Y9T1F2-F1
#
_cell.length_a   1.000
_cell.length_b   1.000
_cell.length_c   1.000
_cell.angle_alpha   90.00
_cell.angle_beta   90.00
_cell.angle_gamma   90.00
#
_symmetry.space_group_name_H-M   'P 1'
#
loop_
_entity.id
_entity.type
_entity.pdbx_description
1 polymer ?
#
loop_
_entity_poly.entity_id
_entity_poly.type
_entity_poly.pdbx_seq_one_letter_code
_entity_poly.pdbx_strand_id
1 'polypeptide(L)'
;MGTWAVDAFGNDYAQDWAQDLHETSNLDAVEDTLNAVLQAPPGELEAPYAAEALVAIEVLARLQGKGGARGDDSAAVDQWVDARKAKGKPVKPRTDLVDKAAQALERILSPDSELRQLWEESEHYADWRAAVDDLTSRLSA
;
A
#
# COMPACT_ATOMS: atom_id res chain seq x y z
N MET A 1 -2.78 11.33 -12.67
CA MET A 1 -3.08 10.03 -12.03
C MET A 1 -4.55 9.72 -12.27
N GLY A 2 -4.91 8.53 -12.72
CA GLY A 2 -6.32 8.10 -12.76
C GLY A 2 -6.78 7.78 -11.34
N THR A 3 -7.17 8.82 -10.61
CA THR A 3 -7.48 8.79 -9.17
C THR A 3 -8.87 9.33 -8.90
N TRP A 4 -9.64 8.68 -8.01
CA TRP A 4 -10.99 9.09 -7.60
C TRP A 4 -11.19 9.11 -6.08
N ALA A 5 -10.25 8.57 -5.30
CA ALA A 5 -10.23 8.72 -3.85
C ALA A 5 -8.80 8.92 -3.33
N VAL A 6 -8.70 9.41 -2.09
CA VAL A 6 -7.42 9.71 -1.43
C VAL A 6 -6.84 8.53 -0.66
N ASP A 7 -7.60 7.45 -0.50
CA ASP A 7 -7.12 6.22 0.12
C ASP A 7 -6.20 5.43 -0.83
N ALA A 8 -5.65 4.32 -0.33
CA ALA A 8 -4.73 3.49 -1.08
C ALA A 8 -5.35 2.88 -2.36
N PHE A 9 -6.67 2.69 -2.41
CA PHE A 9 -7.36 1.92 -3.44
C PHE A 9 -7.96 2.76 -4.56
N GLY A 10 -8.25 4.04 -4.31
CA GLY A 10 -8.97 4.92 -5.23
C GLY A 10 -8.17 5.40 -6.45
N ASN A 11 -7.45 4.51 -7.12
CA ASN A 11 -6.67 4.80 -8.32
C ASN A 11 -6.42 3.55 -9.18
N ASP A 12 -6.17 3.76 -10.48
CA ASP A 12 -6.00 2.67 -11.45
C ASP A 12 -4.84 1.72 -11.09
N TYR A 13 -3.67 2.25 -10.68
CA TYR A 13 -2.50 1.43 -10.33
C TYR A 13 -2.79 0.48 -9.16
N ALA A 14 -3.50 0.97 -8.15
CA ALA A 14 -3.94 0.19 -7.02
C ALA A 14 -4.91 -0.93 -7.42
N GLN A 15 -5.85 -0.64 -8.33
CA GLN A 15 -6.80 -1.63 -8.81
C GLN A 15 -6.11 -2.71 -9.63
N ASP A 16 -5.20 -2.34 -10.53
CA ASP A 16 -4.42 -3.30 -11.34
C ASP A 16 -3.58 -4.22 -10.43
N TRP A 17 -2.83 -3.64 -9.49
CA TRP A 17 -2.03 -4.42 -8.54
C TRP A 17 -2.88 -5.35 -7.66
N ALA A 18 -4.06 -4.89 -7.23
CA ALA A 18 -4.99 -5.70 -6.44
C ALA A 18 -5.51 -6.90 -7.21
N GLN A 19 -5.71 -6.79 -8.54
CA GLN A 19 -6.05 -7.94 -9.38
C GLN A 19 -4.88 -8.93 -9.45
N ASP A 20 -3.67 -8.44 -9.74
CA ASP A 20 -2.47 -9.27 -9.86
C ASP A 20 -2.13 -10.02 -8.55
N LEU A 21 -2.46 -9.43 -7.39
CA LEU A 21 -2.28 -10.09 -6.09
C LEU A 21 -2.94 -11.47 -6.03
N HIS A 22 -4.08 -11.67 -6.71
CA HIS A 22 -4.79 -12.95 -6.75
C HIS A 22 -4.03 -14.07 -7.48
N GLU A 23 -3.06 -13.71 -8.33
CA GLU A 23 -2.17 -14.68 -8.98
C GLU A 23 -1.12 -15.24 -8.02
N THR A 24 -0.93 -14.58 -6.87
CA THR A 24 0.04 -14.98 -5.84
C THR A 24 -0.63 -15.66 -4.65
N SER A 25 0.08 -16.62 -4.04
CA SER A 25 -0.38 -17.34 -2.84
C SER A 25 0.46 -17.05 -1.59
N ASN A 26 1.50 -16.22 -1.73
CA ASN A 26 2.49 -15.89 -0.72
C ASN A 26 2.61 -14.36 -0.57
N LEU A 27 3.66 -13.84 0.06
CA LEU A 27 3.83 -12.39 0.28
C LEU A 27 4.87 -11.78 -0.69
N ASP A 28 5.22 -12.50 -1.75
CA ASP A 28 6.31 -12.10 -2.64
C ASP A 28 5.92 -10.82 -3.40
N ALA A 29 4.67 -10.72 -3.89
CA ALA A 29 4.17 -9.47 -4.48
C ALA A 29 4.27 -8.27 -3.54
N VAL A 30 3.92 -8.44 -2.25
CA VAL A 30 4.05 -7.38 -1.25
C VAL A 30 5.52 -7.01 -1.04
N GLU A 31 6.39 -8.01 -0.91
CA GLU A 31 7.81 -7.79 -0.70
C GLU A 31 8.49 -7.11 -1.89
N ASP A 32 8.18 -7.55 -3.11
CA ASP A 32 8.75 -7.01 -4.35
C ASP A 32 8.30 -5.58 -4.61
N THR A 33 7.02 -5.27 -4.38
CA THR A 33 6.50 -3.89 -4.48
C THR A 33 7.17 -2.96 -3.47
N LEU A 34 7.36 -3.40 -2.22
CA LEU A 34 8.10 -2.62 -1.22
C LEU A 34 9.57 -2.43 -1.64
N ASN A 35 10.21 -3.49 -2.14
CA ASN A 35 11.59 -3.41 -2.61
C ASN A 35 11.74 -2.44 -3.79
N ALA A 36 10.78 -2.38 -4.71
CA ALA A 36 10.80 -1.45 -5.84
C ALA A 36 10.88 0.01 -5.36
N VAL A 37 10.08 0.38 -4.36
CA VAL A 37 10.15 1.72 -3.73
C VAL A 37 11.51 1.92 -3.04
N LEU A 38 11.97 0.95 -2.25
CA LEU A 38 13.23 1.07 -1.50
C LEU A 38 14.48 1.12 -2.39
N GLN A 39 14.42 0.53 -3.58
CA GLN A 39 15.54 0.46 -4.53
C GLN A 39 15.49 1.54 -5.61
N ALA A 40 14.38 2.27 -5.75
CA ALA A 40 14.31 3.42 -6.64
C ALA A 40 15.48 4.38 -6.33
N PRO A 41 16.13 4.99 -7.34
CA PRO A 41 17.10 6.04 -7.08
C PRO A 41 16.46 7.30 -6.45
N PRO A 42 17.22 8.15 -5.74
CA PRO A 42 16.71 9.44 -5.27
C PRO A 42 16.19 10.30 -6.43
N GLY A 43 14.99 10.86 -6.29
CA GLY A 43 14.31 11.64 -7.33
C GLY A 43 13.67 10.82 -8.47
N GLU A 44 13.72 9.49 -8.40
CA GLU A 44 13.18 8.57 -9.42
C GLU A 44 12.06 7.67 -8.86
N LEU A 45 11.45 8.03 -7.73
CA LEU A 45 10.29 7.29 -7.22
C LEU A 45 9.02 7.74 -7.96
N GLU A 46 8.70 7.04 -9.04
CA GLU A 46 7.53 7.32 -9.87
C GLU A 46 6.20 6.99 -9.15
N ALA A 47 5.14 7.68 -9.57
CA ALA A 47 3.82 7.60 -8.94
C ALA A 47 3.18 6.19 -8.94
N PRO A 48 3.29 5.38 -10.02
CA PRO A 48 2.75 4.02 -10.02
C PRO A 48 3.33 3.15 -8.89
N TYR A 49 4.67 3.11 -8.75
CA TYR A 49 5.32 2.31 -7.72
C TYR A 49 4.95 2.74 -6.31
N ALA A 50 4.82 4.05 -6.08
CA ALA A 50 4.38 4.58 -4.80
C ALA A 50 2.91 4.21 -4.50
N ALA A 51 2.03 4.27 -5.50
CA ALA A 51 0.61 3.93 -5.35
C ALA A 51 0.41 2.44 -5.06
N GLU A 52 1.07 1.56 -5.81
CA GLU A 52 1.06 0.11 -5.58
C GLU A 52 1.58 -0.25 -4.18
N ALA A 53 2.65 0.43 -3.74
CA ALA A 53 3.19 0.22 -2.41
C ALA A 53 2.20 0.58 -1.30
N LEU A 54 1.41 1.65 -1.43
CA LEU A 54 0.36 1.96 -0.45
C LEU A 54 -0.66 0.81 -0.32
N VAL A 55 -1.05 0.18 -1.43
CA VAL A 55 -1.94 -0.99 -1.41
C VAL A 55 -1.26 -2.21 -0.77
N ALA A 56 0.00 -2.48 -1.12
CA ALA A 56 0.78 -3.56 -0.52
C ALA A 56 0.91 -3.42 1.00
N ILE A 57 1.04 -2.18 1.49
CA ILE A 57 1.08 -1.88 2.92
C ILE A 57 -0.29 -2.07 3.58
N GLU A 58 -1.37 -1.71 2.89
CA GLU A 58 -2.73 -1.98 3.35
C GLU A 58 -3.00 -3.49 3.46
N VAL A 59 -2.46 -4.33 2.55
CA VAL A 59 -2.49 -5.79 2.68
C VAL A 59 -1.84 -6.24 4.00
N LEU A 60 -0.66 -5.70 4.35
CA LEU A 60 0.01 -6.00 5.61
C LEU A 60 -0.82 -5.58 6.82
N ALA A 61 -1.40 -4.37 6.81
CA ALA A 61 -2.27 -3.88 7.87
C ALA A 61 -3.51 -4.77 8.04
N ARG A 62 -4.17 -5.15 6.94
CA ARG A 62 -5.33 -6.07 6.94
C ARG A 62 -4.97 -7.46 7.46
N LEU A 63 -3.80 -8.00 7.10
CA LEU A 63 -3.32 -9.30 7.62
C LEU A 63 -3.11 -9.26 9.13
N GLN A 64 -2.70 -8.12 9.68
CA GLN A 64 -2.56 -7.89 11.12
C GLN A 64 -3.90 -7.60 11.83
N GLY A 65 -5.01 -7.50 11.09
CA GLY A 65 -6.31 -7.11 11.65
C GLY A 65 -6.46 -5.62 11.92
N LYS A 66 -5.58 -4.79 11.35
CA LYS A 66 -5.53 -3.33 11.48
C LYS A 66 -5.81 -2.63 10.14
N GLY A 67 -6.57 -3.31 9.27
CA GLY A 67 -6.97 -2.77 7.98
C GLY A 67 -7.89 -1.57 8.11
N GLY A 68 -7.93 -0.75 7.05
CA GLY A 68 -8.84 0.38 6.94
C GLY A 68 -10.26 -0.08 6.64
N ALA A 69 -11.11 0.87 6.24
CA ALA A 69 -12.47 0.57 5.83
C ALA A 69 -12.48 -0.46 4.67
N ARG A 70 -13.51 -1.32 4.67
CA ARG A 70 -13.80 -2.22 3.55
C ARG A 70 -14.81 -1.54 2.62
N GLY A 71 -14.59 -1.63 1.32
CA GLY A 71 -15.48 -1.09 0.29
C GLY A 71 -15.27 -1.78 -1.06
N ASP A 72 -15.94 -1.29 -2.10
CA ASP A 72 -15.86 -1.86 -3.44
C ASP A 72 -14.43 -1.85 -3.97
N ASP A 73 -13.72 -0.73 -3.79
CA ASP A 73 -12.32 -0.57 -4.25
C ASP A 73 -11.31 -1.44 -3.49
N SER A 74 -11.63 -1.91 -2.27
CA SER A 74 -10.76 -2.80 -1.48
C SER A 74 -11.13 -4.28 -1.60
N ALA A 75 -12.21 -4.60 -2.31
CA ALA A 75 -12.84 -5.92 -2.27
C ALA A 75 -11.91 -7.06 -2.71
N ALA A 76 -11.09 -6.84 -3.74
CA ALA A 76 -10.11 -7.82 -4.22
C ALA A 76 -9.08 -8.17 -3.13
N VAL A 77 -8.42 -7.15 -2.57
CA VAL A 77 -7.48 -7.33 -1.45
C VAL A 77 -8.15 -7.98 -0.24
N ASP A 78 -9.37 -7.58 0.10
CA ASP A 78 -10.11 -8.17 1.22
C ASP A 78 -10.38 -9.66 1.02
N GLN A 79 -10.83 -10.04 -0.18
CA GLN A 79 -11.05 -11.43 -0.54
C GLN A 79 -9.76 -12.24 -0.43
N TRP A 80 -8.64 -11.71 -0.92
CA TRP A 80 -7.34 -12.37 -0.84
C TRP A 80 -6.88 -12.56 0.61
N VAL A 81 -7.00 -11.52 1.45
CA VAL A 81 -6.64 -11.56 2.88
C VAL A 81 -7.50 -12.59 3.62
N ASP A 82 -8.81 -12.59 3.38
CA ASP A 82 -9.75 -13.51 4.03
C ASP A 82 -9.47 -14.96 3.63
N ALA A 83 -9.23 -15.22 2.34
CA ALA A 83 -8.84 -16.54 1.85
C ALA A 83 -7.53 -17.05 2.49
N ARG A 84 -6.58 -16.14 2.75
CA ARG A 84 -5.32 -16.48 3.41
C ARG A 84 -5.51 -16.81 4.90
N LYS A 85 -6.31 -16.00 5.62
CA LYS A 85 -6.65 -16.25 7.03
C LYS A 85 -7.44 -17.56 7.21
N ALA A 86 -8.35 -17.88 6.28
CA ALA A 86 -9.17 -19.09 6.33
C ALA A 86 -8.37 -20.40 6.22
N LYS A 87 -7.16 -20.37 5.62
CA LYS A 87 -6.28 -21.55 5.50
C LYS A 87 -5.67 -22.01 6.83
N GLY A 88 -6.00 -21.38 7.96
CA GLY A 88 -5.71 -21.87 9.31
C GLY A 88 -4.23 -21.90 9.70
N LYS A 89 -3.33 -21.45 8.81
CA LYS A 89 -1.92 -21.26 9.14
C LYS A 89 -1.79 -19.89 9.79
N PRO A 90 -1.31 -19.79 11.05
CA PRO A 90 -0.99 -18.49 11.61
C PRO A 90 -0.02 -17.79 10.67
N VAL A 91 -0.43 -16.62 10.17
CA VAL A 91 0.46 -15.75 9.41
C VAL A 91 1.54 -15.33 10.39
N LYS A 92 2.72 -15.94 10.28
CA LYS A 92 3.86 -15.55 11.11
C LYS A 92 4.04 -14.04 10.93
N PRO A 93 4.15 -13.25 12.01
CA PRO A 93 4.44 -11.84 11.90
C PRO A 93 5.70 -11.65 11.04
N ARG A 94 5.54 -11.00 9.88
CA ARG A 94 6.63 -10.63 8.98
C ARG A 94 7.12 -9.26 9.39
N THR A 95 7.80 -9.19 10.54
CA THR A 95 8.36 -7.93 11.06
C THR A 95 9.30 -7.28 10.06
N ASP A 96 10.02 -8.10 9.30
CA ASP A 96 10.85 -7.67 8.17
C ASP A 96 10.07 -6.90 7.10
N LEU A 97 8.84 -7.33 6.78
CA LEU A 97 7.99 -6.60 5.82
C LEU A 97 7.37 -5.35 6.43
N VAL A 98 7.07 -5.36 7.73
CA VAL A 98 6.61 -4.16 8.44
C VAL A 98 7.70 -3.09 8.46
N ASP A 99 8.95 -3.48 8.71
CA ASP A 99 10.10 -2.56 8.69
C ASP A 99 10.34 -2.00 7.27
N LYS A 100 10.20 -2.83 6.23
CA LYS A 100 10.26 -2.37 4.84
C LYS A 100 9.12 -1.42 4.49
N ALA A 101 7.91 -1.72 4.95
CA ALA A 101 6.73 -0.89 4.74
C ALA A 101 6.86 0.49 5.40
N ALA A 102 7.40 0.56 6.62
CA ALA A 102 7.71 1.83 7.28
C ALA A 102 8.72 2.66 6.47
N GLN A 103 9.82 2.06 6.02
CA GLN A 103 10.81 2.74 5.18
C GLN A 103 10.23 3.17 3.82
N ALA A 104 9.34 2.37 3.23
CA ALA A 104 8.66 2.72 1.99
C ALA A 104 7.71 3.91 2.18
N LEU A 105 6.95 3.96 3.28
CA LEU A 105 6.10 5.12 3.63
C LEU A 105 6.92 6.40 3.78
N GLU A 106 8.06 6.34 4.48
CA GLU A 106 8.97 7.48 4.59
C GLU A 106 9.42 7.98 3.22
N ARG A 107 9.72 7.05 2.30
CA ARG A 107 10.14 7.39 0.94
C ARG A 107 9.00 7.98 0.11
N ILE A 108 7.80 7.41 0.20
CA ILE A 108 6.59 7.90 -0.48
C ILE A 108 6.22 9.30 0.02
N LEU A 109 6.41 9.59 1.31
CA LEU A 109 6.15 10.91 1.89
C LEU A 109 7.29 11.92 1.68
N SER A 110 8.42 11.48 1.12
CA SER A 110 9.57 12.34 0.87
C SER A 110 9.36 13.24 -0.36
N PRO A 111 10.08 14.37 -0.46
CA PRO A 111 10.06 15.24 -1.65
C PRO A 111 10.44 14.55 -2.95
N ASP A 112 11.12 13.40 -2.89
CA ASP A 112 11.58 12.64 -4.06
C ASP A 112 10.50 11.73 -4.66
N SER A 113 9.31 11.65 -4.04
CA SER A 113 8.18 10.87 -4.56
C SER A 113 7.34 11.69 -5.53
N GLU A 114 7.23 11.22 -6.78
CA GLU A 114 6.34 11.80 -7.77
C GLU A 114 4.88 11.75 -7.33
N LEU A 115 4.42 10.65 -6.70
CA LEU A 115 3.06 10.53 -6.15
C LEU A 115 2.75 11.67 -5.19
N ARG A 116 3.68 11.95 -4.26
CA ARG A 116 3.52 13.04 -3.30
C ARG A 116 3.45 14.40 -3.99
N GLN A 117 4.33 14.65 -4.97
CA GLN A 117 4.35 15.90 -5.73
C GLN A 117 3.01 16.11 -6.46
N LEU A 118 2.49 15.07 -7.10
CA LEU A 118 1.21 15.14 -7.81
C LEU A 118 0.03 15.41 -6.85
N TRP A 119 0.04 14.85 -5.64
CA TRP A 119 -0.97 15.20 -4.62
C TRP A 119 -0.77 16.61 -4.07
N GLU A 120 0.48 17.07 -3.88
CA GLU A 120 0.82 18.42 -3.41
C GLU A 120 0.33 19.52 -4.37
N GLU A 121 0.26 19.22 -5.67
CA GLU A 121 -0.33 20.09 -6.69
C GLU A 121 -1.88 20.08 -6.70
N SER A 122 -2.51 19.19 -5.95
CA SER A 122 -3.97 19.06 -5.87
C SER A 122 -4.57 19.76 -4.65
N GLU A 123 -5.87 20.05 -4.69
CA GLU A 123 -6.62 20.58 -3.53
C GLU A 123 -6.81 19.55 -2.40
N HIS A 124 -6.56 18.27 -2.68
CA HIS A 124 -6.77 17.14 -1.77
C HIS A 124 -5.50 16.68 -1.05
N TYR A 125 -4.37 17.41 -1.18
CA TYR A 125 -3.10 17.02 -0.58
C TYR A 125 -3.19 16.70 0.91
N ALA A 126 -3.90 17.55 1.67
CA ALA A 126 -4.06 17.39 3.11
C ALA A 126 -4.83 16.11 3.46
N ASP A 127 -5.87 15.77 2.68
CA ASP A 127 -6.70 14.59 2.89
C ASP A 127 -5.92 13.31 2.52
N TRP A 128 -5.21 13.32 1.40
CA TRP A 128 -4.31 12.23 1.02
C TRP A 128 -3.21 12.02 2.05
N ARG A 129 -2.59 13.09 2.53
CA ARG A 129 -1.56 13.00 3.56
C ARG A 129 -2.12 12.38 4.85
N ALA A 130 -3.31 12.81 5.28
CA ALA A 130 -3.98 12.24 6.44
C ALA A 130 -4.29 10.73 6.25
N ALA A 131 -4.67 10.29 5.06
CA ALA A 131 -4.90 8.88 4.75
C ALA A 131 -3.61 8.04 4.85
N VAL A 132 -2.48 8.56 4.35
CA VAL A 132 -1.18 7.88 4.45
C VAL A 132 -0.65 7.86 5.89
N ASP A 133 -0.85 8.93 6.67
CA ASP A 133 -0.47 8.99 8.08
C ASP A 133 -1.33 8.05 8.94
N ASP A 134 -2.63 7.88 8.63
CA ASP A 134 -3.51 6.88 9.24
C ASP A 134 -3.01 5.45 8.96
N LEU A 135 -2.68 5.14 7.70
CA LEU A 135 -2.10 3.85 7.33
C LEU A 135 -0.80 3.57 8.09
N THR A 136 0.09 4.56 8.19
CA THR A 136 1.32 4.48 8.96
C THR A 136 1.04 4.14 10.43
N SER A 137 0.09 4.83 11.04
CA SER A 137 -0.30 4.62 12.44
C SER A 137 -0.87 3.23 12.68
N ARG A 138 -1.74 2.75 11.79
CA ARG A 138 -2.31 1.40 11.86
C ARG A 138 -1.26 0.30 11.69
N LEU A 139 -0.24 0.54 10.87
CA LEU A 139 0.82 -0.44 10.66
C LEU A 139 1.72 -0.62 11.91
N SER A 140 1.99 0.47 12.63
CA SER A 140 2.90 0.49 13.79
C SER A 140 2.25 0.27 15.16
N ALA A 141 0.93 0.34 15.27
CA ALA A 141 0.17 0.11 16.52
C ALA A 141 0.31 -1.32 17.05
#